data_AF-A0A965RIN9-F1
#
_entry.id   AF-A0A965RIN9-F1
#
_cell.length_a   1.000
_cell.length_b   1.000
_cell.length_c   1.000
_cell.angle_alpha   90.00
_cell.angle_beta   90.00
_cell.angle_gamma   90.00
#
_symmetry.space_group_name_H-M   'P 1'
#
loop_
_entity.id
_entity.type
_entity.pdbx_description
1 polymer ?
#
loop_
_entity_poly.entity_id
_entity_poly.type
_entity_poly.pdbx_seq_one_letter_code
_entity_poly.pdbx_strand_id
1 'polypeptide(L)'
;IKVEQIAADVGQEIVIDQVLAVGNGAEMKVGTPLVSGASVKAMVVAHGKHDKVRIFKMRRRKHYQKRQGHRQQFTELQIASIQA
;
A
#
# COMPACT_ATOMS: atom_id res chain seq x y z
N ILE A 1 -8.04 1.86 -1.34
CA ILE A 1 -6.99 1.25 -0.48
C ILE A 1 -5.73 2.11 -0.56
N LYS A 2 -4.97 2.24 0.53
CA LYS A 2 -3.73 3.05 0.55
C LYS A 2 -2.53 2.12 0.64
N VAL A 3 -1.57 2.32 -0.25
CA VAL A 3 -0.33 1.53 -0.35
C VAL A 3 0.89 2.45 -0.28
N GLU A 4 2.08 1.85 -0.19
CA GLU A 4 3.33 2.60 -0.32
C GLU A 4 3.36 3.41 -1.62
N GLN A 5 4.19 4.46 -1.63
CA GLN A 5 4.25 5.38 -2.75
C GLN A 5 4.62 4.68 -4.06
N ILE A 6 3.77 4.85 -5.08
CA ILE A 6 4.01 4.38 -6.45
C ILE A 6 4.29 5.58 -7.35
N ALA A 7 5.31 5.48 -8.20
CA ALA A 7 5.63 6.48 -9.20
C ALA A 7 4.69 6.36 -10.42
N ALA A 8 3.42 6.74 -10.24
CA ALA A 8 2.39 6.79 -11.27
C ALA A 8 1.54 8.06 -11.08
N ASP A 9 1.04 8.65 -12.16
CA ASP A 9 0.21 9.86 -12.07
C ASP A 9 -1.21 9.55 -11.58
N VAL A 10 -1.87 10.55 -11.00
CA VAL A 10 -3.29 10.44 -10.61
C VAL A 10 -4.14 10.22 -11.87
N GLY A 11 -5.02 9.23 -11.82
CA GLY A 11 -5.84 8.78 -12.95
C GLY A 11 -5.21 7.68 -13.80
N GLN A 12 -3.93 7.32 -13.57
CA GLN A 12 -3.33 6.18 -14.28
C GLN A 12 -3.85 4.85 -13.76
N GLU A 13 -3.98 3.89 -14.69
CA GLU A 13 -4.28 2.50 -14.39
C GLU A 13 -2.98 1.75 -14.04
N ILE A 14 -3.03 0.97 -12.96
CA ILE A 14 -1.99 0.08 -12.49
C ILE A 14 -2.55 -1.34 -12.54
N VAL A 15 -1.79 -2.25 -13.16
CA VAL A 15 -2.11 -3.67 -13.18
C VAL A 15 -1.22 -4.38 -12.15
N ILE A 16 -1.86 -5.08 -11.21
CA ILE A 16 -1.20 -5.95 -10.23
C ILE A 16 -1.31 -7.38 -10.77
N ASP A 17 -0.20 -7.89 -11.29
CA ASP A 17 -0.05 -9.21 -11.90
C ASP A 17 0.28 -10.30 -10.87
N GLN A 18 0.90 -9.92 -9.75
CA GLN A 18 1.29 -10.86 -8.69
C GLN A 18 0.15 -11.07 -7.68
N VAL A 19 -0.80 -11.93 -8.05
CA VAL A 19 -1.93 -12.29 -7.20
C VAL A 19 -1.66 -13.60 -6.45
N LEU A 20 -1.73 -13.55 -5.12
CA LEU A 20 -1.48 -14.71 -4.24
C LEU A 20 -2.69 -15.65 -4.12
N ALA A 21 -3.90 -15.09 -4.13
CA ALA A 21 -5.13 -15.85 -3.99
C ALA A 21 -6.31 -15.08 -4.58
N VAL A 22 -7.30 -15.80 -5.12
CA VAL A 22 -8.57 -15.25 -5.58
C VAL A 22 -9.71 -16.14 -5.11
N GLY A 23 -10.80 -15.54 -4.63
CA GLY A 23 -11.99 -16.26 -4.20
C GLY A 23 -13.26 -15.70 -4.83
N ASN A 24 -14.18 -16.59 -5.19
CA ASN A 24 -15.54 -16.26 -5.59
C ASN A 24 -16.54 -17.18 -4.85
N GLY A 25 -17.11 -16.67 -3.76
CA GLY A 25 -18.02 -17.45 -2.92
C GLY A 25 -17.31 -18.64 -2.26
N ALA A 26 -17.75 -19.86 -2.61
CA ALA A 26 -17.20 -21.11 -2.07
C ALA A 26 -15.91 -21.57 -2.79
N GLU A 27 -15.62 -21.02 -3.97
CA GLU A 27 -14.43 -21.37 -4.75
C GLU A 27 -13.26 -20.44 -4.37
N MET A 28 -12.13 -21.04 -3.97
CA MET A 28 -10.91 -20.32 -3.62
C MET A 28 -9.72 -20.93 -4.38
N LYS A 29 -9.06 -20.11 -5.21
CA LYS A 29 -7.80 -20.45 -5.86
C LYS A 29 -6.66 -19.83 -5.04
N VAL A 30 -5.77 -20.68 -4.54
CA VAL A 30 -4.58 -20.25 -3.81
C VAL A 30 -3.36 -20.56 -4.67
N GLY A 31 -2.50 -19.56 -4.87
CA GLY A 31 -1.28 -19.68 -5.66
C GLY A 31 -0.15 -20.38 -4.90
N THR A 32 0.74 -21.02 -5.65
CA THR A 32 1.99 -21.61 -5.13
C THR A 32 3.15 -21.25 -6.07
N PRO A 33 3.70 -20.02 -6.06
CA PRO A 33 3.45 -18.88 -5.16
C PRO A 33 2.41 -17.87 -5.65
N LEU A 34 2.02 -17.90 -6.93
CA LEU A 34 1.08 -16.99 -7.58
C LEU A 34 -0.06 -17.77 -8.24
N VAL A 35 -1.21 -17.12 -8.42
CA VAL A 35 -2.33 -17.67 -9.20
C VAL A 35 -2.11 -17.33 -10.69
N SER A 36 -1.84 -18.34 -11.50
CA SER A 36 -1.58 -18.17 -12.94
C SER A 36 -2.79 -17.53 -13.64
N GLY A 37 -2.55 -16.46 -14.39
CA GLY A 37 -3.57 -15.77 -15.19
C GLY A 37 -4.45 -14.80 -14.40
N ALA A 38 -4.26 -14.67 -13.08
CA ALA A 38 -4.97 -13.68 -12.29
C ALA A 38 -4.32 -12.30 -12.40
N SER A 39 -5.15 -11.25 -12.50
CA SER A 39 -4.66 -9.87 -12.45
C SER A 39 -5.68 -8.95 -11.80
N VAL A 40 -5.22 -7.90 -11.11
CA VAL A 40 -6.08 -6.88 -10.51
C VAL A 40 -5.78 -5.55 -11.16
N LYS A 41 -6.79 -4.94 -11.77
CA LYS A 41 -6.71 -3.58 -12.31
C LYS A 41 -7.12 -2.58 -11.25
N ALA A 42 -6.29 -1.59 -11.00
CA ALA A 42 -6.53 -0.52 -10.05
C ALA A 42 -6.24 0.84 -10.69
N MET A 43 -6.90 1.89 -10.23
CA MET A 43 -6.66 3.27 -10.67
C MET A 43 -6.08 4.08 -9.51
N VAL A 44 -5.09 4.93 -9.81
CA VAL A 44 -4.55 5.89 -8.84
C VAL A 44 -5.56 7.02 -8.64
N VAL A 45 -6.09 7.13 -7.42
CA VAL A 45 -7.06 8.16 -7.05
C VAL A 45 -6.36 9.41 -6.51
N ALA A 46 -5.34 9.22 -5.67
CA ALA A 46 -4.64 10.33 -5.04
C ALA A 46 -3.26 9.94 -4.53
N HIS A 47 -2.41 10.94 -4.37
CA HIS A 47 -1.17 10.85 -3.58
C HIS A 47 -1.29 11.70 -2.34
N GLY A 48 -0.75 11.23 -1.22
CA GLY A 48 -0.90 11.92 0.04
C GLY A 48 0.21 11.63 1.04
N LYS A 49 0.07 12.25 2.22
CA LYS A 49 0.93 12.01 3.37
C LYS A 49 0.07 11.62 4.56
N HIS A 50 0.41 10.52 5.22
CA HIS A 50 -0.24 10.07 6.43
C HIS A 50 -0.14 11.11 7.55
N ASP A 51 -0.88 10.86 8.63
CA ASP A 51 -0.82 11.67 9.84
C ASP A 51 0.59 11.70 10.41
N LYS A 52 0.90 12.80 11.11
CA LYS A 52 2.24 13.03 11.62
C LYS A 52 2.54 12.11 12.80
N VAL A 53 3.49 11.21 12.62
CA VAL A 53 4.09 10.42 13.69
C VAL A 53 5.10 11.30 14.42
N ARG A 54 4.97 11.41 15.74
CA ARG A 54 5.90 12.16 16.60
C ARG A 54 6.89 11.20 17.24
N ILE A 55 8.17 11.38 16.94
CA ILE A 55 9.27 10.58 17.47
C ILE A 55 9.96 11.39 18.57
N PHE A 56 10.02 10.83 19.77
CA PHE A 56 10.71 11.40 20.90
C PHE A 56 11.80 10.45 21.39
N LYS A 57 13.03 10.95 21.51
CA LYS A 57 14.16 10.19 22.08
C LYS A 57 14.73 10.98 23.24
N MET A 58 14.89 10.35 24.40
CA MET A 58 15.45 10.98 25.61
C MET A 58 16.36 9.99 26.32
N ARG A 59 17.48 10.47 26.87
CA ARG A 59 18.33 9.72 27.78
C ARG A 59 18.39 10.46 29.12
N ARG A 60 17.78 9.87 30.15
CA ARG A 60 17.71 10.43 31.50
C ARG A 60 19.11 10.70 32.05
N ARG A 61 19.30 11.84 32.73
CA ARG A 61 20.57 12.26 33.37
C ARG A 61 21.77 12.43 32.42
N LYS A 62 21.56 12.39 31.10
CA LYS A 62 22.62 12.56 30.09
C LYS A 62 22.47 13.83 29.25
N HIS A 63 21.61 14.76 29.68
CA HIS A 63 21.31 16.01 28.97
C HIS A 63 21.04 15.77 27.47
N TYR A 64 20.36 14.66 27.14
CA TYR A 64 20.07 14.26 25.77
C TYR A 64 18.56 14.11 25.59
N GLN A 65 18.02 14.90 24.67
CA GLN A 65 16.61 14.90 24.27
C GLN A 65 16.51 15.33 22.80
N LYS A 66 15.75 14.58 21.98
CA LYS A 66 15.50 14.85 20.56
C LYS A 66 14.02 14.63 20.24
N ARG A 67 13.47 15.50 19.39
CA ARG A 67 12.12 15.41 18.83
C ARG A 67 12.21 15.41 17.30
N GLN A 68 11.42 14.58 16.62
CA GLN A 68 11.31 14.53 15.16
C GLN A 68 9.86 14.23 14.78
N GLY A 69 9.41 14.77 13.65
CA GLY A 69 8.15 14.37 13.01
C GLY A 69 8.42 13.52 11.77
N HIS A 70 7.57 12.54 11.50
CA HIS A 70 7.54 11.78 10.25
C HIS A 70 6.13 11.80 9.65
N ARG A 71 6.03 11.90 8.33
CA ARG A 71 4.78 11.72 7.58
C ARG A 71 5.09 10.85 6.38
N GLN A 72 4.64 9.60 6.42
CA GLN A 72 4.84 8.63 5.35
C GLN A 72 4.01 9.03 4.12
N GLN A 73 4.61 8.95 2.93
CA GLN A 73 3.90 9.17 1.67
C GLN A 73 3.10 7.92 1.33
N PHE A 74 1.94 8.10 0.68
CA PHE A 74 1.12 6.98 0.23
C PHE A 74 0.48 7.28 -1.11
N THR A 75 0.13 6.21 -1.82
CA THR A 75 -0.70 6.25 -3.02
C THR A 75 -2.03 5.57 -2.70
N GLU A 76 -3.13 6.26 -3.00
CA GLU A 76 -4.48 5.74 -2.86
C GLU A 76 -4.95 5.13 -4.18
N LEU A 77 -5.33 3.86 -4.12
CA LEU A 77 -5.79 3.07 -5.25
C LEU A 77 -7.27 2.71 -5.10
N GLN A 78 -7.99 2.77 -6.21
CA GLN A 78 -9.34 2.22 -6.35
C GLN A 78 -9.25 0.95 -7.20
N ILE A 79 -9.76 -0.17 -6.69
CA ILE A 79 -9.80 -1.42 -7.45
C ILE A 79 -10.94 -1.33 -8.46
N ALA A 80 -10.62 -1.51 -9.74
CA ALA A 80 -11.57 -1.43 -10.84
C ALA A 80 -12.11 -2.81 -11.23
N SER A 81 -11.23 -3.81 -11.38
CA SER A 81 -11.64 -5.16 -11.74
C SER A 81 -10.64 -6.22 -11.27
N ILE A 82 -11.14 -7.42 -11.02
CA ILE A 82 -10.35 -8.61 -10.66
C ILE A 82 -10.57 -9.64 -11.77
N GLN A 83 -9.48 -10.07 -12.40
CA GLN A 83 -9.44 -11.18 -13.36
C GLN A 83 -8.84 -12.40 -12.65
N ALA A 84 -9.46 -13.57 -12.81
CA ALA A 84 -9.26 -14.76 -11.97
C ALA A 84 -9.28 -16.06 -12.76
#